data_AF-A0A9D8RVF0-F1
#
_entry.id   AF-A0A9D8RVF0-F1
#
_cell.length_a   1.000
_cell.length_b   1.000
_cell.length_c   1.000
_cell.angle_alpha   90.00
_cell.angle_beta   90.00
_cell.angle_gamma   90.00
#
_symmetry.space_group_name_H-M   'P 1'
#
loop_
_entity.id
_entity.type
_entity.pdbx_description
1 polymer ?
#
loop_
_entity_poly.entity_id
_entity_poly.type
_entity_poly.pdbx_seq_one_letter_code
_entity_poly.pdbx_strand_id
1 'polypeptide(L)' 'ITKIVADDLKSIGLDLWDIKFEFGYNNGEVILIDEIASGNMRVYKDGVIVAPTELTKLINNR' A
#
# COMPACT_ATOMS: atom_id res chain seq x y z
N ILE A 1 -6.63 -6.23 5.59
CA ILE A 1 -5.36 -5.76 4.98
C ILE A 1 -5.42 -4.25 4.71
N THR A 2 -6.36 -3.76 3.90
CA THR A 2 -6.44 -2.33 3.52
C THR A 2 -6.37 -1.34 4.69
N LYS A 3 -7.16 -1.57 5.76
CA LYS A 3 -7.15 -0.67 6.94
C LYS A 3 -5.77 -0.60 7.61
N ILE A 4 -5.05 -1.72 7.69
CA ILE A 4 -3.71 -1.77 8.29
C ILE A 4 -2.74 -0.92 7.46
N VAL A 5 -2.77 -1.07 6.13
CA VAL A 5 -1.94 -0.28 5.21
C VAL A 5 -2.30 1.20 5.27
N ALA A 6 -3.60 1.53 5.30
CA ALA A 6 -4.08 2.91 5.41
C ALA A 6 -3.66 3.56 6.73
N ASP A 7 -3.82 2.87 7.86
CA ASP A 7 -3.45 3.37 9.18
C ASP A 7 -1.92 3.57 9.30
N ASP A 8 -1.13 2.65 8.72
CA ASP A 8 0.35 2.75 8.67
C ASP A 8 0.81 3.96 7.84
N LEU A 9 0.24 4.15 6.64
CA LEU A 9 0.51 5.34 5.80
C LEU A 9 0.06 6.63 6.49
N LYS A 10 -1.08 6.61 7.18
CA LYS A 10 -1.61 7.77 7.89
C LYS A 10 -0.67 8.23 9.00
N SER A 11 0.04 7.30 9.65
CA SER A 11 1.01 7.61 10.70
C SER A 11 2.17 8.51 10.23
N ILE A 12 2.45 8.54 8.92
CA ILE A 12 3.47 9.39 8.29
C ILE A 12 2.86 10.49 7.40
N GLY A 13 1.58 10.81 7.60
CA GLY A 13 0.90 11.92 6.90
C GLY A 13 0.53 11.62 5.45
N LEU A 14 0.36 10.34 5.10
CA LEU A 14 -0.05 9.90 3.76
C LEU A 14 -1.47 9.33 3.79
N ASP A 15 -2.22 9.58 2.72
CA ASP A 15 -3.59 9.09 2.53
C ASP A 15 -3.62 7.99 1.47
N LEU A 16 -4.02 6.78 1.87
CA LEU A 16 -4.29 5.68 0.94
C LEU A 16 -5.65 5.91 0.26
N TRP A 17 -5.66 6.00 -1.06
CA TRP A 17 -6.90 6.08 -1.83
C TRP A 17 -7.38 4.70 -2.25
N ASP A 18 -6.46 3.87 -2.73
CA ASP A 18 -6.71 2.47 -3.09
C ASP A 18 -5.42 1.67 -3.21
N ILE A 19 -5.60 0.36 -3.21
CA ILE A 19 -4.56 -0.64 -3.35
C ILE A 19 -5.16 -1.88 -4.03
N LYS A 20 -4.42 -2.47 -4.96
CA LYS A 20 -4.76 -3.74 -5.61
C LYS A 20 -4.07 -4.89 -4.88
N PHE A 21 -4.83 -5.93 -4.55
CA PHE A 21 -4.30 -7.18 -4.01
C PHE A 21 -4.47 -8.32 -5.02
N GLU A 22 -3.57 -9.29 -4.98
CA GLU A 22 -3.76 -10.57 -5.68
C GLU A 22 -3.84 -11.70 -4.66
N PHE A 23 -4.84 -12.57 -4.86
CA PHE A 23 -5.08 -13.73 -4.02
C PHE A 23 -5.02 -15.00 -4.84
N GLY A 24 -4.50 -16.06 -4.22
CA GLY A 24 -4.48 -17.41 -4.78
C GLY A 24 -4.98 -18.42 -3.76
N TYR A 25 -5.05 -19.68 -4.17
CA TYR A 25 -5.40 -20.79 -3.29
C TYR A 25 -4.17 -21.63 -2.98
N ASN A 26 -4.02 -22.01 -1.71
CA ASN A 26 -3.06 -23.01 -1.26
C ASN A 26 -3.77 -23.96 -0.30
N ASN A 27 -3.78 -25.27 -0.60
CA ASN A 27 -4.50 -26.29 0.19
C ASN A 27 -5.97 -25.96 0.49
N GLY A 28 -6.66 -25.29 -0.43
CA GLY A 28 -8.07 -24.89 -0.26
C GLY A 28 -8.27 -23.58 0.52
N GLU A 29 -7.21 -22.98 1.04
CA GLU A 29 -7.26 -21.69 1.73
C GLU A 29 -6.92 -20.54 0.78
N VAL A 30 -7.61 -19.41 0.93
CA VAL A 30 -7.29 -18.17 0.22
C VAL A 30 -6.12 -17.48 0.89
N ILE A 31 -5.06 -17.23 0.11
CA ILE A 31 -3.84 -16.56 0.57
C ILE A 31 -3.54 -15.33 -0.29
N LEU A 32 -2.90 -14.33 0.30
CA LEU A 32 -2.29 -13.23 -0.46
C LEU A 32 -1.03 -13.77 -1.14
N ILE A 33 -0.88 -13.57 -2.46
CA ILE A 33 0.22 -14.18 -3.25
C ILE A 33 1.18 -13.18 -3.88
N ASP A 34 0.80 -11.90 -3.94
CA ASP A 34 1.59 -10.83 -4.53
C ASP A 34 2.09 -9.86 -3.43
N GLU A 35 2.78 -8.81 -3.84
CA GLU A 35 3.35 -7.83 -2.96
C GLU A 35 2.34 -6.81 -2.40
N ILE A 36 2.74 -6.13 -1.32
CA ILE A 36 2.16 -4.85 -0.87
C ILE A 36 3.28 -3.83 -1.07
N ALA A 37 3.23 -3.09 -2.18
CA ALA A 37 4.35 -2.26 -2.62
C ALA A 37 3.85 -0.94 -3.20
N SER A 38 4.73 0.06 -3.25
CA SER A 38 4.36 1.38 -3.77
C SER A 38 3.83 1.36 -5.21
N GLY A 39 4.19 0.33 -6.00
CA GLY A 39 3.72 0.15 -7.37
C GLY A 39 2.26 -0.28 -7.50
N ASN A 40 1.62 -0.79 -6.44
CA ASN A 40 0.25 -1.31 -6.50
C ASN A 40 -0.77 -0.50 -5.68
N MET A 41 -0.37 0.68 -5.19
CA MET A 41 -1.23 1.59 -4.43
C MET A 41 -1.21 3.02 -4.97
N ARG A 42 -2.34 3.72 -4.82
CA ARG A 42 -2.43 5.17 -5.03
C ARG A 42 -2.45 5.86 -3.68
N VAL A 43 -1.40 6.64 -3.42
CA VAL A 43 -1.19 7.35 -2.16
C VAL A 43 -1.04 8.84 -2.44
N TYR A 44 -1.62 9.65 -1.55
CA TYR A 44 -1.62 11.09 -1.65
C TYR A 44 -1.00 11.71 -0.40
N LYS A 45 -0.39 12.87 -0.59
CA LYS A 45 0.05 13.76 0.49
C LYS A 45 -0.54 15.13 0.23
N ASP A 46 -1.34 15.62 1.17
CA ASP A 46 -2.01 16.92 1.08
C ASP A 46 -2.80 17.12 -0.24
N GLY A 47 -3.47 16.06 -0.69
CA GLY A 47 -4.25 16.06 -1.94
C GLY A 47 -3.44 15.93 -3.23
N VAL A 48 -2.11 15.80 -3.15
CA VAL A 48 -1.22 15.57 -4.30
C VAL A 48 -0.80 14.11 -4.37
N ILE A 49 -0.87 13.51 -5.56
CA ILE A 49 -0.46 12.11 -5.77
C ILE A 49 1.05 11.96 -5.56
N VAL A 50 1.43 10.92 -4.81
CA VAL A 50 2.84 10.56 -4.57
C VAL A 50 3.26 9.52 -5.59
N ALA A 51 4.36 9.76 -6.31
CA ALA A 51 4.88 8.80 -7.28
C ALA A 51 5.37 7.52 -6.56
N PRO A 52 5.26 6.31 -7.16
CA PRO A 52 5.67 5.07 -6.50
C PRO A 52 7.11 5.06 -5.98
N THR A 53 8.06 5.62 -6.75
CA THR A 53 9.47 5.70 -6.34
C THR A 53 9.71 6.68 -5.19
N GLU A 54 8.90 7.72 -5.07
CA GLU A 54 8.90 8.63 -3.93
C GLU A 54 8.27 7.98 -2.70
N LEU A 55 7.14 7.30 -2.88
CA LEU A 55 6.47 6.56 -1.82
C LEU A 55 7.40 5.49 -1.22
N THR A 56 8.15 4.76 -2.05
CA THR A 56 9.20 3.83 -1.56
C THR A 56 10.21 4.52 -0.65
N LYS A 57 10.68 5.73 -1.02
CA LYS A 57 11.64 6.48 -0.19
C LYS A 57 11.01 6.92 1.12
N LEU A 58 9.77 7.41 1.10
CA LEU A 58 9.06 7.84 2.31
C LEU A 58 8.84 6.69 3.29
N ILE A 59 8.46 5.51 2.78
CA ILE A 59 8.25 4.30 3.59
C ILE A 59 9.58 3.78 4.17
N ASN A 60 10.69 3.87 3.44
CA ASN A 60 11.98 3.34 3.89
C ASN A 60 12.77 4.28 4.80
N ASN A 61 12.45 5.58 4.80
CA ASN A 61 13.18 6.61 5.56
C ASN A 61 12.40 7.15 6.77
N ARG A 62 11.35 6.43 7.20
CA ARG A 62 10.51 6.78 8.36
C ARG A 62 11.09 6.29 9.67
#